data_AF-A0A316WD68-F1
#
_entry.id   AF-A0A316WD68-F1
#
_cell.length_a   1.000
_cell.length_b   1.000
_cell.length_c   1.000
_cell.angle_alpha   90.00
_cell.angle_beta   90.00
_cell.angle_gamma   90.00
#
_symmetry.space_group_name_H-M   'P 1'
#
loop_
_entity.id
_entity.type
_entity.pdbx_description
1 polymer ?
#
loop_
_entity_poly.entity_id
_entity_poly.type
_entity_poly.pdbx_seq_one_letter_code
_entity_poly.pdbx_strand_id
1 'polypeptide(L)' 'MRKKKDITKSTAGPHNVKDLGHLITIKEIPLEKAMDLLHNVGIEVEKDEAEEIMAFLYLLTKITLKEFFSPK' A
#
# COMPACT_ATOMS: atom_id res chain seq x y z
N MET A 1 -15.22 -23.28 -42.18
CA MET A 1 -14.47 -23.73 -40.98
C MET A 1 -14.05 -22.49 -40.18
N ARG A 2 -14.62 -22.28 -38.99
CA ARG A 2 -14.34 -21.11 -38.13
C ARG A 2 -13.14 -21.44 -37.23
N LYS A 3 -11.98 -20.78 -37.42
CA LYS A 3 -10.87 -20.85 -36.47
C LYS A 3 -11.21 -19.98 -35.25
N LYS A 4 -11.32 -20.61 -34.09
CA LYS A 4 -11.64 -19.99 -32.80
C LYS A 4 -10.47 -19.11 -32.36
N LYS A 5 -10.80 -17.97 -31.76
CA LYS A 5 -9.90 -17.02 -31.13
C LYS A 5 -9.22 -17.68 -29.93
N ASP A 6 -7.89 -17.70 -29.90
CA ASP A 6 -7.14 -18.00 -28.68
C ASP A 6 -7.21 -16.77 -27.77
N ILE A 7 -8.07 -16.87 -26.75
CA ILE A 7 -8.11 -15.93 -25.64
C ILE A 7 -6.92 -16.30 -24.75
N THR A 8 -5.85 -15.53 -24.84
CA THR A 8 -4.75 -15.58 -23.88
C THR A 8 -5.31 -15.27 -22.49
N LYS A 9 -5.33 -16.32 -21.67
CA LYS A 9 -5.78 -16.32 -20.30
C LYS A 9 -4.80 -15.48 -19.48
N SER A 10 -5.09 -14.20 -19.29
CA SER A 10 -4.36 -13.33 -18.36
C SER A 10 -4.62 -13.84 -16.95
N THR A 11 -3.69 -14.64 -16.43
CA THR A 11 -3.67 -15.12 -15.06
C THR A 11 -3.40 -13.94 -14.14
N ALA A 12 -4.46 -13.37 -13.55
CA ALA A 12 -4.33 -12.53 -12.37
C ALA A 12 -3.79 -13.41 -11.23
N GLY A 13 -2.48 -13.37 -11.03
CA GLY A 13 -1.83 -13.91 -9.84
C GLY A 13 -2.14 -13.05 -8.62
N PRO A 14 -1.94 -13.56 -7.40
CA PRO A 14 -2.08 -12.76 -6.20
C PRO A 14 -1.03 -11.65 -6.27
N HIS A 15 -1.46 -10.40 -6.41
CA HIS A 15 -0.56 -9.25 -6.38
C HIS A 15 0.06 -9.16 -4.98
N ASN A 16 1.26 -9.70 -4.87
CA ASN A 16 2.06 -9.71 -3.65
C ASN A 16 2.45 -8.25 -3.37
N VAL A 17 1.86 -7.67 -2.33
CA VAL A 17 2.07 -6.27 -1.89
C VAL A 17 3.56 -5.96 -1.62
N LYS A 18 4.38 -7.01 -1.50
CA LYS A 18 5.81 -6.98 -1.24
C LYS A 18 6.66 -6.39 -2.38
N ASP A 19 6.14 -6.29 -3.60
CA ASP A 19 6.91 -5.83 -4.78
C ASP A 19 6.83 -4.31 -5.04
N LEU A 20 6.24 -3.55 -4.12
CA LEU A 20 6.07 -2.10 -4.24
C LEU A 20 7.30 -1.30 -3.79
N GLY A 21 8.41 -1.98 -3.48
CA GLY A 21 9.64 -1.41 -2.91
C GLY A 21 10.33 -0.36 -3.80
N HIS A 22 9.94 -0.24 -5.08
CA HIS A 22 10.55 0.67 -6.05
C HIS A 22 9.74 1.95 -6.33
N LEU A 23 8.55 2.10 -5.76
CA LEU A 23 7.62 3.12 -6.27
C LEU A 23 7.94 4.54 -5.84
N ILE A 24 8.15 4.80 -4.55
CA ILE A 24 8.56 6.10 -4.01
C ILE A 24 9.14 5.86 -2.60
N THR A 25 10.29 6.47 -2.29
CA THR A 25 10.81 6.53 -0.92
C THR A 25 10.07 7.62 -0.14
N ILE A 26 9.42 7.24 0.95
CA ILE A 26 8.79 8.19 1.88
C ILE A 26 9.50 8.12 3.23
N LYS A 27 9.60 9.25 3.91
CA LYS A 27 10.14 9.29 5.27
C LYS A 27 9.06 8.76 6.22
N GLU A 28 9.33 7.62 6.82
CA GLU A 28 8.42 7.00 7.79
C GLU A 28 8.51 7.73 9.15
N ILE A 29 7.36 7.81 9.81
CA ILE A 29 7.19 8.26 11.19
C ILE A 29 7.52 7.07 12.11
N PRO A 30 8.29 7.29 13.20
CA PRO A 30 8.49 6.26 14.22
C PRO A 30 7.17 5.74 14.78
N LEU A 31 7.09 4.44 15.05
CA LEU A 31 5.85 3.80 15.48
C LEU A 31 5.30 4.41 16.76
N GLU A 32 6.15 4.70 17.74
CA GLU A 32 5.78 5.29 19.02
C GLU A 32 5.10 6.66 18.81
N LYS A 33 5.65 7.45 17.89
CA LYS A 33 5.07 8.74 17.53
C LYS A 33 3.74 8.59 16.78
N ALA A 34 3.58 7.54 15.97
CA ALA A 34 2.31 7.25 15.33
C ALA A 34 1.23 6.85 16.34
N MET A 35 1.59 6.01 17.32
CA MET A 35 0.71 5.65 18.44
C MET A 35 0.29 6.88 19.24
N ASP A 36 1.22 7.77 19.59
CA ASP A 36 0.92 9.03 20.27
C ASP A 36 -0.10 9.87 19.48
N LEU A 37 0.04 9.95 18.15
CA LEU A 37 -0.89 10.70 17.29
C LEU A 37 -2.29 10.08 17.29
N LEU A 38 -2.40 8.75 17.27
CA LEU A 38 -3.67 8.03 17.32
C LEU A 38 -4.35 8.19 18.68
N HIS A 39 -3.58 8.05 19.77
CA HIS A 39 -4.09 8.23 21.13
C HIS A 39 -4.57 9.67 21.37
N ASN A 40 -3.87 10.67 20.85
CA ASN A 40 -4.25 12.08 20.96
C ASN A 40 -5.60 12.42 20.32
N VAL A 41 -6.07 11.60 19.37
CA VAL A 41 -7.40 11.75 18.75
C VAL A 41 -8.45 10.78 19.30
N GLY A 42 -8.12 10.09 20.42
CA GLY A 42 -9.01 9.16 21.10
C GLY A 42 -9.09 7.77 20.48
N ILE A 43 -8.14 7.41 19.61
CA ILE A 43 -8.04 6.07 19.03
C ILE A 43 -7.00 5.29 19.83
N GLU A 44 -7.43 4.48 20.79
CA GLU A 44 -6.55 3.54 21.48
C GLU A 44 -6.17 2.39 20.54
N VAL A 45 -4.87 2.12 20.46
CA VAL A 45 -4.28 1.04 19.66
C VAL A 45 -3.12 0.41 20.41
N GLU A 46 -3.02 -0.90 20.31
CA GLU A 46 -1.83 -1.65 20.69
C GLU A 46 -0.75 -1.55 19.61
N LYS A 47 0.47 -1.98 19.94
CA LYS A 47 1.62 -1.88 19.03
C LYS A 47 1.37 -2.55 17.68
N ASP A 48 0.86 -3.78 17.70
CA ASP A 48 0.64 -4.59 16.49
C ASP A 48 -0.42 -3.93 15.59
N GLU A 49 -1.49 -3.38 16.19
CA GLU A 49 -2.54 -2.64 15.46
C GLU A 49 -1.98 -1.36 14.83
N ALA A 50 -1.14 -0.63 15.56
CA ALA A 50 -0.49 0.56 15.04
C ALA A 50 0.45 0.25 13.87
N GLU A 51 1.18 -0.87 13.92
CA GLU A 51 2.03 -1.32 12.81
C GLU A 51 1.20 -1.60 11.55
N GLU A 52 0.08 -2.31 11.69
CA GLU A 52 -0.83 -2.61 10.57
C GLU A 52 -1.45 -1.34 9.97
N ILE A 53 -1.94 -0.43 10.82
CA ILE A 53 -2.50 0.85 10.40
C ILE A 53 -1.46 1.64 9.61
N MET A 54 -0.25 1.79 10.15
CA MET A 54 0.81 2.56 9.50
C MET A 54 1.26 1.90 8.19
N ALA A 55 1.36 0.57 8.14
CA ALA A 55 1.67 -0.15 6.90
C ALA A 55 0.64 0.13 5.80
N PHE A 56 -0.65 0.10 6.15
CA PHE A 56 -1.72 0.44 5.21
C PHE A 56 -1.66 1.90 4.75
N LEU A 57 -1.45 2.85 5.68
CA LEU A 57 -1.36 4.28 5.35
C LEU A 57 -0.16 4.60 4.46
N TYR A 58 1.00 3.98 4.70
CA TYR A 58 2.17 4.13 3.84
C TYR A 58 1.95 3.56 2.45
N LEU A 59 1.29 2.40 2.36
CA LEU A 59 0.90 1.80 1.08
C LEU A 59 0.00 2.75 0.29
N LEU A 60 -1.07 3.25 0.92
CA LEU A 60 -2.00 4.18 0.29
C LEU A 60 -1.29 5.45 -0.19
N THR A 61 -0.44 6.03 0.67
CA THR A 61 0.35 7.22 0.34
C THR A 61 1.26 6.99 -0.88
N LYS A 62 1.98 5.86 -0.92
CA LYS A 62 2.85 5.50 -2.06
C LYS A 62 2.07 5.38 -3.36
N ILE A 63 0.88 4.75 -3.32
CA ILE A 63 -0.01 4.63 -4.48
C ILE A 63 -0.47 6.02 -4.93
N THR A 64 -0.95 6.87 -4.01
CA THR A 64 -1.40 8.22 -4.34
C THR A 64 -0.29 9.06 -4.96
N LEU A 65 0.92 9.02 -4.39
CA LEU A 65 2.08 9.72 -4.96
C LEU A 65 2.42 9.22 -6.36
N LYS A 66 2.34 7.90 -6.60
CA LYS A 66 2.57 7.33 -7.92
C LYS A 66 1.54 7.83 -8.93
N GLU A 67 0.25 7.69 -8.62
CA GLU A 67 -0.82 7.95 -9.58
C GLU A 67 -0.99 9.44 -9.91
N PHE A 68 -0.76 10.33 -8.94
CA PHE A 68 -1.06 11.76 -9.10
C PHE A 68 0.17 12.64 -9.27
N PHE A 69 1.35 12.20 -8.81
CA PHE A 69 2.54 13.04 -8.76
C PHE A 69 3.76 12.47 -9.50
N SER A 70 3.68 11.28 -10.09
CA SER A 70 4.77 10.76 -10.93
C SER A 70 4.58 11.18 -12.40
N PRO A 71 5.61 11.76 -13.06
CA PRO A 71 5.55 12.05 -14.49
C PRO A 71 5.29 10.77 -15.30
N LYS A 72 4.47 10.88 -16.35
CA LYS A 72 4.26 9.81 -17.33
C LYS A 72 5.50 9.57 -18.20
#